data_AF-A0A812XFZ0-F1
#
_entry.id   AF-A0A812XFZ0-F1
#
_cell.length_a   1.000
_cell.length_b   1.000
_cell.length_c   1.000
_cell.angle_alpha   90.00
_cell.angle_beta   90.00
_cell.angle_gamma   90.00
#
_symmetry.space_group_name_H-M   'P 1'
#
loop_
_entity.id
_entity.type
_entity.pdbx_description
1 polymer ?
#
loop_
_entity_poly.entity_id
_entity_poly.type
_entity_poly.pdbx_seq_one_letter_code
_entity_poly.pdbx_strand_id
1 'polypeptide(L)'
;MQCIIMLVQVLQQELRAALEVRDRERLSAGLEMLRYAKVAQLPEEEPAIRTLVAIELEAAIAARKELELKQAILSAQQYEQTGSRLYKDAEDALQTVLEEKRVEQIGRQLADAAARGDLEMLHSLLQAGKTRPGGSLLTERPEFSEAEVALKKGVRQSLQRASATCSRKAVRKACAEAERYGYSDLPEYMRLVDLQRQLCLQNLQDAMARRDQEALRSTLQEMIEQDVDVNAWAGQEPKFQEAIKVYKELLGLPPYFENEQVLSKISKSSVKKELLQNTLCEVFQELLDATYRRVRTKDRRGDVPSRLIVKEAVVVKNLPNFVEYVRRREEIRKECQERPHPATLLNQLESRSVCKTFAALPSGKPFHQVWRESHDLPNDPVDAGINEFYLFHGTKPSSALAIAEGDFRLDLAGSNAGTLYGRGLYFSESTGKSDEYATEDSRGLCCMLVCRVTLGRLLYTDEEYPNTNDLVRRCTRGENHSVLGDREKIRNTFREMIVYDTHQAYPEFVVWYSREM
;
A
#
# COMPACT_ATOMS: atom_id res chain seq x y z
N MET A 1 40.60 74.54 -25.56
CA MET A 1 41.54 73.43 -25.86
C MET A 1 42.76 73.43 -24.93
N GLN A 2 43.45 74.57 -24.73
CA GLN A 2 44.62 74.68 -23.83
C GLN A 2 44.35 74.32 -22.36
N CYS A 3 43.21 74.73 -21.79
CA CYS A 3 42.86 74.40 -20.40
C CYS A 3 42.63 72.92 -20.15
N ILE A 4 42.10 72.17 -21.14
CA ILE A 4 41.88 70.72 -21.04
C ILE A 4 43.22 69.98 -21.08
N ILE A 5 44.16 70.43 -21.92
CA ILE A 5 45.51 69.85 -22.02
C ILE A 5 46.29 70.06 -20.70
N MET A 6 46.21 71.25 -20.10
CA MET A 6 46.80 71.49 -18.77
C MET A 6 46.17 70.62 -17.69
N LEU A 7 44.84 70.47 -17.67
CA LEU A 7 44.15 69.63 -16.70
C LEU A 7 44.58 68.16 -16.81
N VAL A 8 44.71 67.64 -18.03
CA VAL A 8 45.20 66.28 -18.30
C VAL A 8 46.63 66.10 -17.77
N GLN A 9 47.53 67.04 -18.03
CA GLN A 9 48.93 66.95 -17.55
C GLN A 9 49.02 66.95 -16.02
N VAL A 10 48.22 67.79 -15.35
CA VAL A 10 48.16 67.83 -13.89
C VAL A 10 47.61 66.52 -13.34
N LEU A 11 46.50 66.01 -13.89
CA LEU A 11 45.91 64.74 -13.46
C LEU A 11 46.86 63.55 -13.68
N GLN A 12 47.62 63.52 -14.78
CA GLN A 12 48.64 62.49 -15.02
C GLN A 12 49.76 62.55 -13.99
N GLN A 13 50.25 63.75 -13.67
CA GLN A 13 51.33 63.93 -12.68
C GLN A 13 50.87 63.53 -11.27
N GLU A 14 49.66 63.93 -10.88
CA GLU A 14 49.06 63.56 -9.59
C GLU A 14 48.80 62.05 -9.49
N LEU A 15 48.25 61.42 -10.54
CA LEU A 15 48.04 59.96 -10.55
C LEU A 15 49.35 59.17 -10.49
N ARG A 16 50.41 59.62 -11.20
CA ARG A 16 51.75 58.99 -11.10
C ARG A 16 52.33 59.12 -9.70
N ALA A 17 52.27 60.32 -9.12
CA ALA A 17 52.76 60.54 -7.76
C ALA A 17 51.99 59.68 -6.74
N ALA A 18 50.66 59.60 -6.88
CA ALA A 18 49.81 58.78 -6.02
C ALA A 18 50.06 57.27 -6.18
N LEU A 19 50.37 56.82 -7.40
CA LEU A 19 50.75 55.44 -7.72
C LEU A 19 52.09 55.04 -7.05
N GLU A 20 53.09 55.94 -7.06
CA GLU A 20 54.41 55.69 -6.45
C GLU A 20 54.32 55.42 -4.94
N VAL A 21 53.46 56.15 -4.23
CA VAL A 21 53.31 56.02 -2.77
C VAL A 21 52.11 55.16 -2.35
N ARG A 22 51.36 54.59 -3.32
CA ARG A 22 50.11 53.84 -3.08
C ARG A 22 49.12 54.60 -2.17
N ASP A 23 48.95 55.91 -2.39
CA ASP A 23 48.07 56.75 -1.57
C ASP A 23 46.60 56.60 -2.01
N ARG A 24 45.78 55.96 -1.15
CA ARG A 24 44.37 55.67 -1.41
C ARG A 24 43.55 56.93 -1.70
N GLU A 25 43.69 57.98 -0.89
CA GLU A 25 42.84 59.17 -1.01
C GLU A 25 43.16 59.93 -2.30
N ARG A 26 44.45 60.05 -2.61
CA ARG A 26 44.90 60.71 -3.85
C ARG A 26 44.50 59.92 -5.10
N LEU A 27 44.61 58.59 -5.08
CA LEU A 27 44.17 57.74 -6.19
C LEU A 27 42.65 57.85 -6.42
N SER A 28 41.85 57.79 -5.34
CA SER A 28 40.38 57.92 -5.42
C SER A 28 39.96 59.29 -5.97
N ALA A 29 40.52 60.38 -5.41
CA ALA A 29 40.22 61.73 -5.85
C ALA A 29 40.64 61.98 -7.31
N GLY A 30 41.81 61.46 -7.71
CA GLY A 30 42.28 61.54 -9.10
C GLY A 30 41.36 60.82 -10.10
N LEU A 31 40.88 59.62 -9.75
CA LEU A 31 39.96 58.84 -10.59
C LEU A 31 38.55 59.45 -10.65
N GLU A 32 38.04 60.03 -9.56
CA GLU A 32 36.78 60.78 -9.60
C GLU A 32 36.88 61.98 -10.54
N MET A 33 37.96 62.76 -10.43
CA MET A 33 38.18 63.93 -11.27
C MET A 33 38.24 63.56 -12.77
N LEU A 34 38.82 62.40 -13.12
CA LEU A 34 38.80 61.90 -14.50
C LEU A 34 37.38 61.61 -15.01
N ARG A 35 36.54 60.98 -14.18
CA ARG A 35 35.13 60.72 -14.52
C ARG A 35 34.34 62.02 -14.70
N TYR A 36 34.53 63.01 -13.82
CA TYR A 36 33.86 64.31 -13.90
C TYR A 36 34.31 65.13 -15.11
N ALA A 37 35.61 65.13 -15.41
CA ALA A 37 36.17 65.89 -16.53
C ALA A 37 35.83 65.27 -17.91
N LYS A 38 35.21 64.08 -17.96
CA LYS A 38 34.96 63.28 -19.18
C LYS A 38 36.24 63.05 -20.00
N VAL A 39 37.38 62.98 -19.32
CA VAL A 39 38.68 62.66 -19.93
C VAL A 39 38.78 61.13 -19.94
N ALA A 40 38.63 60.51 -21.11
CA ALA A 40 38.71 59.06 -21.24
C ALA A 40 40.14 58.61 -21.60
N GLN A 41 40.57 57.47 -21.04
CA GLN A 41 41.71 56.66 -21.51
C GLN A 41 43.11 57.26 -21.23
N LEU A 42 43.36 57.74 -20.01
CA LEU A 42 44.74 58.04 -19.61
C LEU A 42 45.52 56.74 -19.38
N PRO A 43 46.81 56.67 -19.78
CA PRO A 43 47.67 55.52 -19.49
C PRO A 43 47.74 55.16 -18.00
N GLU A 44 47.61 56.16 -17.13
CA GLU A 44 47.68 56.05 -15.68
C GLU A 44 46.38 55.58 -15.02
N GLU A 45 45.25 55.66 -15.74
CA GLU A 45 43.91 55.36 -15.21
C GLU A 45 43.78 53.89 -14.80
N GLU A 46 44.17 52.97 -15.68
CA GLU A 46 44.08 51.54 -15.41
C GLU A 46 45.03 51.07 -14.28
N PRO A 47 46.32 51.47 -14.23
CA PRO A 47 47.19 51.22 -13.08
C PRO A 47 46.65 51.82 -11.77
N ALA A 48 46.08 53.03 -11.81
CA ALA A 48 45.53 53.68 -10.62
C ALA A 48 44.31 52.93 -10.08
N ILE A 49 43.41 52.48 -10.96
CA ILE A 49 42.26 51.63 -10.59
C ILE A 49 42.74 50.32 -9.98
N ARG A 50 43.70 49.64 -10.62
CA ARG A 50 44.26 48.36 -10.12
C ARG A 50 44.89 48.52 -8.73
N THR A 51 45.71 49.56 -8.52
CA THR A 51 46.36 49.83 -7.23
C THR A 51 45.34 50.24 -6.17
N LEU A 52 44.34 51.06 -6.51
CA LEU A 52 43.27 51.45 -5.57
C LEU A 52 42.47 50.23 -5.11
N VAL A 53 42.00 49.41 -6.06
CA VAL A 53 41.26 48.16 -5.75
C VAL A 53 42.11 47.22 -4.89
N ALA A 54 43.41 47.09 -5.17
CA ALA A 54 44.32 46.27 -4.36
C ALA A 54 44.44 46.78 -2.92
N ILE A 55 44.58 48.10 -2.71
CA ILE A 55 44.62 48.70 -1.36
C ILE A 55 43.30 48.45 -0.61
N GLU A 56 42.16 48.60 -1.30
CA GLU A 56 40.84 48.39 -0.69
C GLU A 56 40.60 46.92 -0.33
N LEU A 57 41.00 45.97 -1.18
CA LEU A 57 40.95 44.54 -0.88
C LEU A 57 41.87 44.17 0.29
N GLU A 58 43.12 44.66 0.32
CA GLU A 58 44.06 44.43 1.42
C GLU A 58 43.51 44.95 2.75
N ALA A 59 42.97 46.17 2.76
CA ALA A 59 42.37 46.77 3.95
C ALA A 59 41.13 45.99 4.42
N ALA A 60 40.26 45.57 3.50
CA ALA A 60 39.06 44.80 3.83
C ALA A 60 39.38 43.39 4.37
N ILE A 61 40.37 42.70 3.78
CA ILE A 61 40.87 41.40 4.27
C ILE A 61 41.43 41.55 5.69
N ALA A 62 42.22 42.60 5.95
CA ALA A 62 42.79 42.86 7.26
C ALA A 62 41.71 43.21 8.30
N ALA A 63 40.71 44.01 7.92
CA ALA A 63 39.64 44.43 8.83
C ALA A 63 38.67 43.30 9.18
N ARG A 64 38.53 42.27 8.32
CA ARG A 64 37.59 41.13 8.48
C ARG A 64 36.15 41.56 8.79
N LYS A 65 35.70 42.69 8.24
CA LYS A 65 34.34 43.17 8.40
C LYS A 65 33.52 42.88 7.16
N GLU A 66 32.35 42.28 7.35
CA GLU A 66 31.45 41.88 6.26
C GLU A 66 31.14 43.01 5.27
N LEU A 67 30.81 44.21 5.77
CA LEU A 67 30.45 45.34 4.92
C LEU A 67 31.64 45.82 4.08
N GLU A 68 32.82 45.91 4.69
CA GLU A 68 34.04 46.37 4.02
C GLU A 68 34.50 45.35 2.96
N LEU A 69 34.41 44.05 3.26
CA LEU A 69 34.67 42.97 2.30
C LEU A 69 33.70 42.98 1.11
N LYS A 70 32.40 43.13 1.37
CA LYS A 70 31.38 43.25 0.31
C LYS A 70 31.62 44.47 -0.58
N GLN A 71 31.96 45.62 0.01
CA GLN A 71 32.26 46.84 -0.73
C GLN A 71 33.51 46.69 -1.60
N ALA A 72 34.59 46.10 -1.06
CA ALA A 72 35.84 45.90 -1.79
C ALA A 72 35.68 44.88 -2.94
N ILE A 73 34.95 43.77 -2.72
CA ILE A 73 34.64 42.78 -3.78
C ILE A 73 33.79 43.41 -4.89
N LEU A 74 32.77 44.20 -4.53
CA LEU A 74 31.93 44.90 -5.51
C LEU A 74 32.74 45.92 -6.33
N SER A 75 33.63 46.68 -5.68
CA SER A 75 34.56 47.60 -6.33
C SER A 75 35.44 46.86 -7.34
N ALA A 76 36.03 45.72 -6.94
CA ALA A 76 36.84 44.89 -7.82
C ALA A 76 36.06 44.32 -9.02
N GLN A 77 34.80 43.91 -8.83
CA GLN A 77 33.93 43.47 -9.93
C GLN A 77 33.60 44.59 -10.91
N GLN A 78 33.31 45.79 -10.41
CA GLN A 78 32.99 46.97 -11.22
C GLN A 78 34.15 47.35 -12.17
N TYR A 79 35.39 47.11 -11.74
CA TYR A 79 36.60 47.41 -12.50
C TYR A 79 37.25 46.18 -13.17
N GLU A 80 36.51 45.08 -13.29
CA GLU A 80 36.95 43.84 -13.94
C GLU A 80 38.25 43.23 -13.35
N GLN A 81 38.54 43.49 -12.06
CA GLN A 81 39.72 43.00 -11.34
C GLN A 81 39.49 41.66 -10.60
N THR A 82 38.66 40.78 -11.19
CA THR A 82 38.24 39.51 -10.56
C THR A 82 39.30 38.40 -10.64
N GLY A 83 40.30 38.53 -11.51
CA GLY A 83 41.37 37.53 -11.68
C GLY A 83 42.50 37.60 -10.65
N SER A 84 42.47 38.55 -9.71
CA SER A 84 43.57 38.75 -8.76
C SER A 84 43.52 37.76 -7.60
N ARG A 85 44.69 37.40 -7.06
CA ARG A 85 44.79 36.56 -5.85
C ARG A 85 44.11 37.23 -4.65
N LEU A 86 44.25 38.55 -4.52
CA LEU A 86 43.60 39.35 -3.48
C LEU A 86 42.08 39.31 -3.56
N TYR A 87 41.51 39.30 -4.77
CA TYR A 87 40.07 39.15 -4.95
C TYR A 87 39.59 37.80 -4.39
N LYS A 88 40.29 36.71 -4.72
CA LYS A 88 39.98 35.39 -4.19
C LYS A 88 40.17 35.31 -2.66
N ASP A 89 41.26 35.87 -2.13
CA ASP A 89 41.52 35.92 -0.70
C ASP A 89 40.44 36.73 0.05
N ALA A 90 39.89 37.79 -0.58
CA ALA A 90 38.77 38.56 -0.04
C ALA A 90 37.44 37.79 -0.08
N GLU A 91 37.16 37.04 -1.16
CA GLU A 91 35.99 36.15 -1.24
C GLU A 91 36.06 35.05 -0.15
N ASP A 92 37.22 34.43 0.01
CA ASP A 92 37.46 33.40 1.04
C ASP A 92 37.32 34.00 2.46
N ALA A 93 37.82 35.23 2.68
CA ALA A 93 37.66 35.95 3.94
C ALA A 93 36.20 36.32 4.22
N LEU A 94 35.45 36.78 3.21
CA LEU A 94 34.03 37.08 3.33
C LEU A 94 33.23 35.82 3.66
N GLN A 95 33.52 34.71 2.97
CA GLN A 95 32.88 33.43 3.23
C GLN A 95 33.13 32.97 4.67
N THR A 96 34.36 33.15 5.18
CA THR A 96 34.70 32.84 6.58
C THR A 96 33.89 33.68 7.57
N VAL A 97 33.84 35.00 7.38
CA VAL A 97 33.09 35.92 8.27
C VAL A 97 31.58 35.63 8.26
N LEU A 98 31.01 35.31 7.10
CA LEU A 98 29.61 34.95 6.97
C LEU A 98 29.30 33.63 7.68
N GLU A 99 30.18 32.64 7.56
CA GLU A 99 30.01 31.36 8.24
C GLU A 99 30.13 31.52 9.76
N GLU A 100 31.10 32.30 10.27
CA GLU A 100 31.23 32.61 11.70
C GLU A 100 29.97 33.27 12.28
N LYS A 101 29.43 34.30 11.61
CA LYS A 101 28.18 34.97 12.04
C LYS A 101 27.00 34.02 12.05
N ARG A 102 26.91 33.15 11.04
CA ARG A 102 25.83 32.17 10.93
C ARG A 102 25.93 31.11 12.03
N VAL A 103 27.13 30.60 12.30
CA VAL A 103 27.39 29.67 13.41
C VAL A 103 26.98 30.30 14.74
N GLU A 104 27.32 31.58 14.96
CA GLU A 104 26.90 32.32 16.15
C GLU A 104 25.38 32.46 16.23
N GLN A 105 24.72 32.78 15.12
CA GLN A 105 23.26 32.86 15.05
C GLN A 105 22.59 31.51 15.37
N ILE A 106 23.09 30.41 14.80
CA ILE A 106 22.58 29.07 15.08
C ILE A 106 22.83 28.70 16.54
N GLY A 107 24.00 29.02 17.11
CA GLY A 107 24.30 28.83 18.53
C GLY A 107 23.31 29.53 19.45
N ARG A 108 22.97 30.80 19.15
CA ARG A 108 21.93 31.54 19.90
C ARG A 108 20.54 30.89 19.75
N GLN A 109 20.18 30.42 18.56
CA GLN A 109 18.91 29.73 18.32
C GLN A 109 18.84 28.39 19.07
N LEU A 110 19.95 27.64 19.16
CA LEU A 110 20.06 26.41 19.94
C LEU A 110 19.86 26.69 21.43
N ALA A 111 20.52 27.71 21.98
CA ALA A 111 20.37 28.11 23.37
C ALA A 111 18.94 28.53 23.72
N ASP A 112 18.30 29.33 22.86
CA ASP A 112 16.92 29.78 23.01
C ASP A 112 15.92 28.61 22.90
N ALA A 113 16.12 27.69 21.94
CA ALA A 113 15.31 26.48 21.82
C ALA A 113 15.46 25.55 23.05
N ALA A 114 16.67 25.42 23.59
CA ALA A 114 16.94 24.66 24.81
C ALA A 114 16.24 25.28 26.03
N ALA A 115 16.25 26.62 26.16
CA ALA A 115 15.57 27.32 27.24
C ALA A 115 14.04 27.15 27.18
N ARG A 116 13.46 27.11 25.97
CA ARG A 116 12.01 26.87 25.78
C ARG A 116 11.61 25.40 25.86
N GLY A 117 12.57 24.47 25.77
CA GLY A 117 12.29 23.04 25.66
C GLY A 117 11.66 22.63 24.33
N ASP A 118 11.97 23.35 23.24
CA ASP A 118 11.45 23.07 21.90
C ASP A 118 12.28 21.97 21.21
N LEU A 119 11.83 20.72 21.35
CA LEU A 119 12.56 19.54 20.87
C LEU A 119 12.65 19.49 19.34
N GLU A 120 11.62 19.95 18.63
CA GLU A 120 11.59 19.90 17.17
C GLU A 120 12.59 20.90 16.57
N MET A 121 12.63 22.11 17.13
CA MET A 121 13.61 23.12 16.73
C MET A 121 15.04 22.67 17.06
N LEU A 122 15.26 22.09 18.25
CA LEU A 122 16.57 21.54 18.63
C LEU A 122 17.03 20.45 17.65
N HIS A 123 16.20 19.46 17.36
CA HIS A 123 16.56 18.39 16.43
C HIS A 123 16.88 18.93 15.04
N SER A 124 16.03 19.84 14.52
CA SER A 124 16.21 20.42 13.18
C SER A 124 17.52 21.20 13.05
N LEU A 125 17.86 22.01 14.06
CA LEU A 125 19.10 22.78 14.10
C LEU A 125 20.34 21.88 14.25
N LEU A 126 20.28 20.84 15.09
CA LEU A 126 21.36 19.87 15.27
C LEU A 126 21.63 19.08 13.97
N GLN A 127 20.58 18.64 13.27
CA GLN A 127 20.72 17.96 11.97
C GLN A 127 21.30 18.88 10.89
N ALA A 128 20.85 20.14 10.86
CA ALA A 128 21.42 21.15 9.96
C ALA A 128 22.91 21.42 10.25
N GLY A 129 23.33 21.31 11.50
CA GLY A 129 24.74 21.41 11.90
C GLY A 129 25.60 20.22 11.43
N LYS A 130 25.07 19.00 11.53
CA LYS A 130 25.80 17.75 11.18
C LYS A 130 25.97 17.51 9.68
N THR A 131 25.07 18.03 8.85
CA THR A 131 24.99 17.70 7.41
C THR A 131 25.62 18.74 6.48
N ARG A 132 25.99 19.93 6.98
CA ARG A 132 26.43 21.05 6.15
C ARG A 132 27.96 21.16 6.02
N PRO A 133 28.47 21.64 4.86
CA PRO A 133 29.87 22.05 4.73
C PRO A 133 30.18 23.15 5.75
N GLY A 134 31.19 22.97 6.61
CA GLY A 134 31.52 23.90 7.72
C GLY A 134 30.99 23.49 9.10
N GLY A 135 30.25 22.37 9.21
CA GLY A 135 29.63 21.90 10.45
C GLY A 135 30.57 21.68 11.65
N SER A 136 31.87 21.43 11.42
CA SER A 136 32.89 21.25 12.48
C SER A 136 32.91 22.41 13.49
N LEU A 137 32.84 23.65 12.97
CA LEU A 137 32.90 24.86 13.78
C LEU A 137 31.70 25.01 14.72
N LEU A 138 30.54 24.48 14.32
CA LEU A 138 29.34 24.47 15.14
C LEU A 138 29.36 23.31 16.14
N THR A 139 29.83 22.13 15.74
CA THR A 139 29.90 20.96 16.64
C THR A 139 30.92 21.11 17.77
N GLU A 140 31.94 21.95 17.60
CA GLU A 140 32.95 22.25 18.62
C GLU A 140 32.46 23.25 19.68
N ARG A 141 31.32 23.90 19.46
CA ARG A 141 30.77 24.91 20.36
C ARG A 141 30.06 24.29 21.57
N PRO A 142 30.16 24.91 22.76
CA PRO A 142 29.45 24.43 23.95
C PRO A 142 27.93 24.42 23.75
N GLU A 143 27.37 25.42 23.06
CA GLU A 143 25.92 25.52 22.80
C GLU A 143 25.38 24.32 22.02
N PHE A 144 26.20 23.70 21.16
CA PHE A 144 25.80 22.51 20.41
C PHE A 144 25.73 21.28 21.32
N SER A 145 26.75 21.07 22.15
CA SER A 145 26.77 19.98 23.12
C SER A 145 25.66 20.12 24.18
N GLU A 146 25.40 21.34 24.64
CA GLU A 146 24.31 21.66 25.57
C GLU A 146 22.95 21.39 24.93
N ALA A 147 22.77 21.72 23.65
CA ALA A 147 21.55 21.42 22.90
C ALA A 147 21.32 19.91 22.72
N GLU A 148 22.37 19.11 22.46
CA GLU A 148 22.25 17.65 22.41
C GLU A 148 21.83 17.07 23.77
N VAL A 149 22.41 17.58 24.86
CA VAL A 149 22.02 17.20 26.23
C VAL A 149 20.57 17.61 26.53
N ALA A 150 20.17 18.82 26.14
CA ALA A 150 18.81 19.32 26.33
C ALA A 150 17.78 18.51 25.54
N LEU A 151 18.07 18.18 24.28
CA LEU A 151 17.21 17.33 23.45
C LEU A 151 17.04 15.94 24.08
N LYS A 152 18.15 15.29 24.44
CA LYS A 152 18.12 13.97 25.11
C LYS A 152 17.32 14.02 26.42
N LYS A 153 17.52 15.05 27.24
CA LYS A 153 16.77 15.26 28.48
C LYS A 153 15.28 15.44 28.22
N GLY A 154 14.92 16.25 27.23
CA GLY A 154 13.54 16.51 26.85
C GLY A 154 12.81 15.24 26.36
N VAL A 155 13.47 14.43 25.52
CA VAL A 155 12.94 13.13 25.07
C VAL A 155 12.73 12.19 26.25
N ARG A 156 13.69 12.07 27.18
CA ARG A 156 13.51 11.27 28.40
C ARG A 156 12.31 11.72 29.22
N GLN A 157 12.12 13.03 29.41
CA GLN A 157 10.96 13.57 30.11
C GLN A 157 9.65 13.33 29.36
N SER A 158 9.66 13.37 28.03
CA SER A 158 8.51 13.03 27.17
C SER A 158 8.10 11.56 27.38
N LEU A 159 9.06 10.64 27.32
CA LEU A 159 8.86 9.21 27.56
C LEU A 159 8.38 8.93 28.99
N GLN A 160 9.00 9.54 30.01
CA GLN A 160 8.59 9.37 31.41
C GLN A 160 7.16 9.87 31.67
N ARG A 161 6.79 11.03 31.10
CA ARG A 161 5.42 11.54 31.18
C ARG A 161 4.43 10.60 30.50
N ALA A 162 4.79 10.09 29.32
CA ALA A 162 3.95 9.10 28.63
C ALA A 162 3.74 7.83 29.48
N SER A 163 4.81 7.32 30.11
CA SER A 163 4.73 6.20 31.05
C SER A 163 3.81 6.47 32.24
N ALA A 164 3.84 7.69 32.80
CA ALA A 164 3.03 8.06 33.96
C ALA A 164 1.53 8.19 33.62
N THR A 165 1.19 8.61 32.39
CA THR A 165 -0.20 8.78 31.96
C THR A 165 -0.91 7.46 31.61
N CYS A 166 -0.17 6.36 31.42
CA CYS A 166 -0.68 5.07 30.94
C CYS A 166 -1.57 5.16 29.67
N SER A 167 -1.46 6.25 28.89
CA SER A 167 -2.28 6.48 27.70
C SER A 167 -1.58 5.93 26.46
N ARG A 168 -2.21 4.99 25.75
CA ARG A 168 -1.66 4.41 24.51
C ARG A 168 -1.26 5.48 23.49
N LYS A 169 -2.08 6.52 23.33
CA LYS A 169 -1.83 7.63 22.40
C LYS A 169 -0.60 8.45 22.81
N ALA A 170 -0.42 8.69 24.11
CA ALA A 170 0.73 9.41 24.63
C ALA A 170 2.02 8.60 24.44
N VAL A 171 1.99 7.30 24.73
CA VAL A 171 3.15 6.40 24.56
C VAL A 171 3.57 6.30 23.09
N ARG A 172 2.63 6.08 22.16
CA ARG A 172 2.93 6.04 20.72
C ARG A 172 3.55 7.35 20.24
N LYS A 173 3.00 8.50 20.65
CA LYS A 173 3.54 9.81 20.28
C LYS A 173 4.98 9.98 20.79
N ALA A 174 5.25 9.62 22.04
CA ALA A 174 6.57 9.76 22.65
C ALA A 174 7.61 8.80 22.03
N CYS A 175 7.22 7.57 21.69
CA CYS A 175 8.11 6.62 21.02
C CYS A 175 8.45 7.06 19.59
N ALA A 176 7.45 7.51 18.81
CA ALA A 176 7.67 8.05 17.47
C ALA A 176 8.55 9.31 17.49
N GLU A 177 8.40 10.16 18.50
CA GLU A 177 9.27 11.33 18.72
C GLU A 177 10.70 10.90 19.04
N ALA A 178 10.90 9.90 19.91
CA ALA A 178 12.22 9.37 20.24
C ALA A 178 12.91 8.73 19.03
N GLU A 179 12.19 7.96 18.20
CA GLU A 179 12.69 7.39 16.95
C GLU A 179 13.10 8.47 15.95
N ARG A 180 12.21 9.46 15.71
CA ARG A 180 12.49 10.60 14.83
C ARG A 180 13.77 11.32 15.24
N TYR A 181 14.04 11.40 16.55
CA TYR A 181 15.21 12.08 17.08
C TYR A 181 16.44 11.18 17.29
N GLY A 182 16.34 9.87 17.00
CA GLY A 182 17.46 8.92 17.10
C GLY A 182 17.79 8.47 18.53
N TYR A 183 16.79 8.42 19.41
CA TYR A 183 16.93 8.03 20.83
C TYR A 183 16.15 6.76 21.19
N SER A 184 16.03 5.83 20.26
CA SER A 184 15.41 4.51 20.48
C SER A 184 16.24 3.58 21.38
N ASP A 185 17.48 3.95 21.69
CA ASP A 185 18.40 3.24 22.60
C ASP A 185 18.19 3.58 24.08
N LEU A 186 17.36 4.58 24.39
CA LEU A 186 17.13 5.03 25.75
C LEU A 186 16.44 3.93 26.60
N PRO A 187 16.85 3.71 27.86
CA PRO A 187 16.20 2.75 28.75
C PRO A 187 14.69 3.02 28.95
N GLU A 188 14.29 4.29 28.96
CA GLU A 188 12.89 4.69 29.07
C GLU A 188 12.08 4.30 27.82
N TYR A 189 12.69 4.39 26.64
CA TYR A 189 12.07 3.95 25.38
C TYR A 189 11.91 2.42 25.38
N MET A 190 12.99 1.69 25.66
CA MET A 190 12.97 0.22 25.70
C MET A 190 11.91 -0.31 26.67
N ARG A 191 11.82 0.26 27.88
CA ARG A 191 10.78 -0.11 28.87
C ARG A 191 9.36 0.14 28.37
N LEU A 192 9.13 1.25 27.65
CA LEU A 192 7.81 1.57 27.11
C LEU A 192 7.41 0.62 25.99
N VAL A 193 8.35 0.29 25.10
CA VAL A 193 8.13 -0.70 24.04
C VAL A 193 7.83 -2.08 24.64
N ASP A 194 8.58 -2.51 25.65
CA ASP A 194 8.32 -3.77 26.36
C ASP A 194 6.94 -3.79 27.02
N LEU A 195 6.54 -2.68 27.66
CA LEU A 195 5.24 -2.54 28.30
C LEU A 195 4.09 -2.52 27.26
N GLN A 196 4.28 -1.88 26.11
CA GLN A 196 3.34 -1.93 25.00
C GLN A 196 3.18 -3.35 24.44
N ARG A 197 4.28 -4.08 24.27
CA ARG A 197 4.27 -5.48 23.85
C ARG A 197 3.49 -6.34 24.84
N GLN A 198 3.79 -6.23 26.14
CA GLN A 198 3.06 -6.95 27.19
C GLN A 198 1.56 -6.65 27.18
N LEU A 199 1.18 -5.37 27.02
CA LEU A 199 -0.22 -4.97 26.94
C LEU A 199 -0.91 -5.53 25.68
N CYS A 200 -0.24 -5.55 24.54
CA CYS A 200 -0.76 -6.16 23.32
C CYS A 200 -1.00 -7.66 23.50
N LEU A 201 -0.05 -8.37 24.11
CA LEU A 201 -0.20 -9.80 24.42
C LEU A 201 -1.35 -10.08 25.38
N GLN A 202 -1.55 -9.20 26.38
CA GLN A 202 -2.70 -9.30 27.29
C GLN A 202 -4.02 -9.05 26.56
N ASN A 203 -4.09 -8.02 25.71
CA ASN A 203 -5.29 -7.74 24.91
C ASN A 203 -5.61 -8.90 23.95
N LEU A 204 -4.60 -9.52 23.33
CA LEU A 204 -4.81 -10.73 22.51
C LEU A 204 -5.42 -11.84 23.35
N GLN A 205 -4.88 -12.09 24.55
CA GLN A 205 -5.39 -13.11 25.45
C GLN A 205 -6.85 -12.86 25.85
N ASP A 206 -7.18 -11.63 26.22
CA ASP A 206 -8.55 -11.23 26.57
C ASP A 206 -9.50 -11.34 25.36
N ALA A 207 -9.06 -10.92 24.18
CA ALA A 207 -9.85 -11.00 22.95
C ALA A 207 -10.09 -12.45 22.50
N MET A 208 -9.07 -13.32 22.63
CA MET A 208 -9.21 -14.76 22.39
C MET A 208 -10.21 -15.39 23.36
N ALA A 209 -10.11 -15.07 24.66
CA ALA A 209 -11.01 -15.60 25.68
C ALA A 209 -12.48 -15.19 25.45
N ARG A 210 -12.70 -13.97 24.97
CA ARG A 210 -14.04 -13.45 24.62
C ARG A 210 -14.51 -13.86 23.22
N ARG A 211 -13.64 -14.46 22.40
CA ARG A 211 -13.88 -14.72 20.98
C ARG A 211 -14.33 -13.46 20.21
N ASP A 212 -13.72 -12.33 20.54
CA ASP A 212 -14.03 -11.03 19.94
C ASP A 212 -13.21 -10.81 18.66
N GLN A 213 -13.88 -10.96 17.50
CA GLN A 213 -13.26 -10.83 16.18
C GLN A 213 -12.67 -9.43 15.94
N GLU A 214 -13.33 -8.37 16.38
CA GLU A 214 -12.88 -6.99 16.12
C GLU A 214 -11.71 -6.62 17.02
N ALA A 215 -11.76 -7.00 18.29
CA ALA A 215 -10.66 -6.81 19.23
C ALA A 215 -9.41 -7.59 18.80
N LEU A 216 -9.57 -8.82 18.31
CA LEU A 216 -8.46 -9.61 17.75
C LEU A 216 -7.85 -8.93 16.53
N ARG A 217 -8.68 -8.51 15.56
CA ARG A 217 -8.21 -7.80 14.37
C ARG A 217 -7.43 -6.54 14.73
N SER A 218 -7.99 -5.70 15.60
CA SER A 218 -7.40 -4.43 16.01
C SER A 218 -6.06 -4.63 16.73
N THR A 219 -5.98 -5.61 17.62
CA THR A 219 -4.75 -5.91 18.36
C THR A 219 -3.67 -6.53 17.47
N LEU A 220 -4.04 -7.47 16.58
CA LEU A 220 -3.12 -8.01 15.57
C LEU A 220 -2.60 -6.90 14.65
N GLN A 221 -3.46 -5.98 14.21
CA GLN A 221 -3.06 -4.83 13.41
C GLN A 221 -2.07 -3.92 14.16
N GLU A 222 -2.34 -3.63 15.43
CA GLU A 222 -1.44 -2.83 16.27
C GLU A 222 -0.05 -3.45 16.39
N MET A 223 0.04 -4.78 16.54
CA MET A 223 1.33 -5.49 16.58
C MET A 223 2.05 -5.47 15.24
N ILE A 224 1.31 -5.53 14.13
CA ILE A 224 1.86 -5.45 12.77
C ILE A 224 2.42 -4.05 12.48
N GLU A 225 1.70 -3.00 12.86
CA GLU A 225 2.10 -1.62 12.57
C GLU A 225 3.28 -1.12 13.43
N GLN A 226 3.50 -1.71 14.61
CA GLN A 226 4.57 -1.33 15.54
C GLN A 226 5.94 -1.93 15.20
N ASP A 227 6.00 -2.97 14.38
CA ASP A 227 7.24 -3.65 14.05
C ASP A 227 7.40 -3.74 12.54
N VAL A 228 8.44 -3.11 11.99
CA VAL A 228 8.71 -3.10 10.53
C VAL A 228 8.99 -4.53 10.03
N ASP A 229 9.38 -5.43 10.94
CA ASP A 229 9.70 -6.82 10.66
C ASP A 229 8.80 -7.78 11.48
N VAL A 230 7.48 -7.64 11.31
CA VAL A 230 6.44 -8.52 11.89
C VAL A 230 6.80 -10.00 11.78
N ASN A 231 7.45 -10.39 10.69
CA ASN A 231 7.82 -11.78 10.43
C ASN A 231 8.92 -12.30 11.38
N ALA A 232 9.79 -11.43 11.90
CA ALA A 232 10.90 -11.82 12.77
C ALA A 232 10.45 -12.06 14.23
N TRP A 233 9.67 -11.15 14.82
CA TRP A 233 9.23 -11.26 16.21
C TRP A 233 7.85 -11.92 16.36
N ALA A 234 6.83 -11.47 15.63
CA ALA A 234 5.48 -11.99 15.78
C ALA A 234 5.36 -13.44 15.26
N GLY A 235 6.20 -13.82 14.29
CA GLY A 235 6.37 -15.20 13.84
C GLY A 235 6.80 -16.17 14.96
N GLN A 236 7.53 -15.69 15.97
CA GLN A 236 8.09 -16.52 17.05
C GLN A 236 7.25 -16.48 18.34
N GLU A 237 6.35 -15.50 18.49
CA GLU A 237 5.53 -15.33 19.69
C GLU A 237 4.34 -16.31 19.71
N PRO A 238 4.29 -17.26 20.68
CA PRO A 238 3.23 -18.28 20.71
C PRO A 238 1.82 -17.70 20.80
N LYS A 239 1.62 -16.63 21.59
CA LYS A 239 0.29 -16.01 21.74
C LYS A 239 -0.18 -15.35 20.46
N PHE A 240 0.74 -14.83 19.64
CA PHE A 240 0.40 -14.25 18.34
C PHE A 240 -0.04 -15.34 17.35
N GLN A 241 0.68 -16.46 17.30
CA GLN A 241 0.30 -17.61 16.48
C GLN A 241 -1.05 -18.20 16.89
N GLU A 242 -1.29 -18.32 18.19
CA GLU A 242 -2.58 -18.74 18.74
C GLU A 242 -3.70 -17.76 18.37
N ALA A 243 -3.45 -16.45 18.50
CA ALA A 243 -4.42 -15.42 18.15
C ALA A 243 -4.78 -15.43 16.66
N ILE A 244 -3.82 -15.63 15.75
CA ILE A 244 -4.11 -15.82 14.32
C ILE A 244 -4.99 -17.04 14.11
N LYS A 245 -4.69 -18.16 14.78
CA LYS A 245 -5.49 -19.39 14.66
C LYS A 245 -6.94 -19.15 15.11
N VAL A 246 -7.14 -18.54 16.28
CA VAL A 246 -8.49 -18.19 16.78
C VAL A 246 -9.18 -17.21 15.83
N TYR A 247 -8.46 -16.22 15.30
CA TYR A 247 -9.02 -15.26 14.36
C TYR A 247 -9.46 -15.93 13.05
N LYS A 248 -8.66 -16.86 12.51
CA LYS A 248 -9.04 -17.68 11.34
C LYS A 248 -10.28 -18.50 11.61
N GLU A 249 -10.38 -19.14 12.77
CA GLU A 249 -11.55 -19.91 13.18
C GLU A 249 -12.81 -19.04 13.25
N LEU A 250 -12.72 -17.84 13.83
CA LEU A 250 -13.86 -16.90 13.93
C LEU A 250 -14.33 -16.38 12.57
N LEU A 251 -13.40 -16.21 11.64
CA LEU A 251 -13.70 -15.85 10.26
C LEU A 251 -14.18 -17.04 9.40
N GLY A 252 -14.18 -18.26 9.95
CA GLY A 252 -14.51 -19.48 9.22
C GLY A 252 -13.55 -19.80 8.06
N LEU A 253 -12.28 -19.38 8.17
CA LEU A 253 -11.32 -19.50 7.07
C LEU A 253 -10.80 -20.94 6.90
N PRO A 254 -10.78 -21.46 5.66
CA PRO A 254 -10.12 -22.71 5.33
C PRO A 254 -8.62 -22.65 5.64
N PRO A 255 -8.01 -23.74 6.12
CA PRO A 255 -6.59 -23.68 6.50
C PRO A 255 -5.59 -23.54 5.36
N TYR A 256 -6.02 -23.66 4.10
CA TYR A 256 -5.19 -23.31 2.93
C TYR A 256 -4.93 -21.80 2.79
N PHE A 257 -5.64 -20.96 3.55
CA PHE A 257 -5.30 -19.56 3.71
C PHE A 257 -4.14 -19.42 4.69
N GLU A 258 -2.96 -19.13 4.16
CA GLU A 258 -1.74 -18.96 4.95
C GLU A 258 -1.83 -17.78 5.93
N ASN A 259 -1.07 -17.84 7.03
CA ASN A 259 -1.01 -16.74 8.00
C ASN A 259 -0.67 -15.41 7.34
N GLU A 260 0.28 -15.40 6.39
CA GLU A 260 0.69 -14.21 5.65
C GLU A 260 -0.46 -13.55 4.87
N GLN A 261 -1.35 -14.34 4.28
CA GLN A 261 -2.52 -13.83 3.54
C GLN A 261 -3.55 -13.19 4.49
N VAL A 262 -3.68 -13.74 5.70
CA VAL A 262 -4.55 -13.17 6.73
C VAL A 262 -3.96 -11.87 7.28
N LEU A 263 -2.65 -11.85 7.56
CA LEU A 263 -1.95 -10.69 8.09
C LEU A 263 -1.91 -9.53 7.09
N SER A 264 -1.71 -9.80 5.80
CA SER A 264 -1.74 -8.78 4.75
C SER A 264 -3.12 -8.11 4.59
N LYS A 265 -4.22 -8.86 4.78
CA LYS A 265 -5.57 -8.26 4.87
C LYS A 265 -5.71 -7.32 6.07
N ILE A 266 -5.08 -7.66 7.19
CA ILE A 266 -5.08 -6.83 8.40
C ILE A 266 -4.25 -5.55 8.18
N SER A 267 -3.10 -5.66 7.51
CA SER A 267 -2.15 -4.56 7.29
C SER A 267 -2.37 -3.73 6.01
N LYS A 268 -3.41 -4.06 5.21
CA LYS A 268 -3.70 -3.45 3.89
C LYS A 268 -2.58 -3.62 2.85
N SER A 269 -1.68 -4.60 3.01
CA SER A 269 -0.67 -4.91 1.99
C SER A 269 -1.25 -5.82 0.90
N SER A 270 -0.84 -5.58 -0.36
CA SER A 270 -1.36 -6.33 -1.50
C SER A 270 -0.85 -7.77 -1.49
N VAL A 271 -1.77 -8.74 -1.37
CA VAL A 271 -1.45 -10.17 -1.40
C VAL A 271 -1.09 -10.57 -2.83
N LYS A 272 0.08 -11.20 -3.01
CA LYS A 272 0.41 -11.94 -4.23
C LYS A 272 -0.52 -13.14 -4.34
N LYS A 273 -1.30 -13.17 -5.41
CA LYS A 273 -2.23 -14.24 -5.76
C LYS A 273 -1.43 -15.35 -6.41
N GLU A 274 -1.18 -16.44 -5.68
CA GLU A 274 -0.53 -17.62 -6.26
C GLU A 274 -1.56 -18.69 -6.63
N LEU A 275 -1.54 -19.03 -7.92
CA LEU A 275 -2.33 -20.07 -8.56
C LEU A 275 -1.49 -21.35 -8.55
N LEU A 276 -1.72 -22.25 -7.59
CA LEU A 276 -1.00 -23.53 -7.51
C LEU A 276 -1.53 -24.51 -8.58
N GLN A 277 -0.64 -25.24 -9.25
CA GLN A 277 -0.94 -26.24 -10.30
C GLN A 277 -0.56 -27.67 -9.87
N ASN A 278 -1.35 -28.64 -10.39
CA ASN A 278 -1.05 -30.05 -10.71
C ASN A 278 -1.27 -31.22 -9.72
N THR A 279 -2.24 -31.17 -8.83
CA THR A 279 -2.75 -32.37 -8.11
C THR A 279 -4.27 -32.59 -8.18
N LEU A 280 -5.04 -31.61 -8.66
CA LEU A 280 -6.51 -31.67 -8.70
C LEU A 280 -7.11 -32.14 -10.04
N CYS A 281 -6.29 -32.27 -11.09
CA CYS A 281 -6.81 -32.51 -12.45
C CYS A 281 -7.60 -33.82 -12.56
N GLU A 282 -7.17 -34.89 -11.91
CA GLU A 282 -7.86 -36.19 -11.95
C GLU A 282 -9.24 -36.11 -11.27
N VAL A 283 -9.30 -35.52 -10.08
CA VAL A 283 -10.55 -35.37 -9.33
C VAL A 283 -11.54 -34.46 -10.08
N PHE A 284 -11.05 -33.39 -10.71
CA PHE A 284 -11.89 -32.57 -11.58
C PHE A 284 -12.29 -33.27 -12.86
N GLN A 285 -11.44 -34.13 -13.44
CA GLN A 285 -11.80 -34.90 -14.62
C GLN A 285 -12.98 -35.83 -14.31
N GLU A 286 -12.94 -36.53 -13.17
CA GLU A 286 -14.06 -37.37 -12.72
C GLU A 286 -15.34 -36.55 -12.49
N LEU A 287 -15.22 -35.37 -11.85
CA LEU A 287 -16.36 -34.49 -11.64
C LEU A 287 -16.93 -33.99 -12.98
N LEU A 288 -16.08 -33.60 -13.93
CA LEU A 288 -16.50 -33.13 -15.23
C LEU A 288 -17.25 -34.23 -15.99
N ASP A 289 -16.70 -35.44 -16.02
CA ASP A 289 -17.31 -36.60 -16.67
C ASP A 289 -18.64 -36.99 -16.01
N ALA A 290 -18.71 -36.98 -14.66
CA ALA A 290 -19.92 -37.35 -13.92
C ALA A 290 -21.09 -36.37 -14.10
N THR A 291 -20.78 -35.10 -14.42
CA THR A 291 -21.76 -34.01 -14.56
C THR A 291 -21.99 -33.59 -16.01
N TYR A 292 -21.23 -34.18 -16.95
CA TYR A 292 -21.37 -33.90 -18.37
C TYR A 292 -22.67 -34.49 -18.91
N ARG A 293 -23.40 -33.67 -19.64
CA ARG A 293 -24.60 -34.07 -20.35
C ARG A 293 -24.54 -33.52 -21.77
N ARG A 294 -24.48 -34.44 -22.75
CA ARG A 294 -24.36 -34.11 -24.16
C ARG A 294 -25.72 -33.70 -24.74
N VAL A 295 -26.08 -32.44 -24.52
CA VAL A 295 -27.31 -31.84 -25.06
C VAL A 295 -26.96 -30.53 -25.74
N ARG A 296 -27.56 -30.29 -26.91
CA ARG A 296 -27.46 -29.02 -27.64
C ARG A 296 -28.61 -28.11 -27.24
N THR A 297 -28.33 -26.91 -26.76
CA THR A 297 -29.36 -25.86 -26.61
C THR A 297 -29.22 -24.79 -27.69
N LYS A 298 -30.12 -23.80 -27.66
CA LYS A 298 -30.04 -22.60 -28.50
C LYS A 298 -28.85 -21.69 -28.17
N ASP A 299 -28.26 -21.83 -26.96
CA ASP A 299 -27.17 -20.97 -26.50
C ASP A 299 -25.81 -21.46 -27.02
N ARG A 300 -25.68 -22.76 -27.32
CA ARG A 300 -24.45 -23.36 -27.86
C ARG A 300 -24.10 -22.78 -29.23
N ARG A 301 -22.90 -22.21 -29.31
CA ARG A 301 -22.21 -21.91 -30.57
C ARG A 301 -21.27 -23.06 -30.93
N GLY A 302 -21.26 -23.49 -32.18
CA GLY A 302 -20.45 -24.62 -32.65
C GLY A 302 -21.06 -25.99 -32.33
N ASP A 303 -20.23 -27.02 -32.36
CA ASP A 303 -20.61 -28.41 -32.10
C ASP A 303 -20.58 -28.76 -30.61
N VAL A 304 -21.33 -29.79 -30.23
CA VAL A 304 -21.34 -30.28 -28.85
C VAL A 304 -20.23 -31.32 -28.71
N PRO A 305 -19.22 -31.08 -27.85
CA PRO A 305 -18.13 -32.02 -27.66
C PRO A 305 -18.64 -33.39 -27.21
N SER A 306 -17.84 -34.42 -27.42
CA SER A 306 -18.05 -35.74 -26.84
C SER A 306 -17.63 -35.77 -25.37
N ARG A 307 -16.58 -35.00 -25.01
CA ARG A 307 -16.04 -34.93 -23.64
C ARG A 307 -15.27 -33.64 -23.38
N LEU A 308 -15.13 -33.26 -22.11
CA LEU A 308 -14.28 -32.15 -21.67
C LEU A 308 -13.07 -32.70 -20.93
N ILE A 309 -11.86 -32.36 -21.39
CA ILE A 309 -10.60 -32.90 -20.88
C ILE A 309 -9.89 -31.86 -20.04
N VAL A 310 -9.83 -32.07 -18.72
CA VAL A 310 -9.15 -31.19 -17.77
C VAL A 310 -7.66 -31.15 -18.08
N LYS A 311 -7.12 -29.93 -18.15
CA LYS A 311 -5.69 -29.67 -18.36
C LYS A 311 -5.05 -29.05 -17.14
N GLU A 312 -5.75 -28.11 -16.50
CA GLU A 312 -5.25 -27.38 -15.33
C GLU A 312 -6.40 -27.12 -14.38
N ALA A 313 -6.16 -27.26 -13.08
CA ALA A 313 -7.10 -26.87 -12.04
C ALA A 313 -6.38 -26.00 -11.04
N VAL A 314 -6.97 -24.85 -10.76
CA VAL A 314 -6.31 -23.78 -10.02
C VAL A 314 -7.18 -23.37 -8.84
N VAL A 315 -6.61 -23.38 -7.65
CA VAL A 315 -7.30 -22.93 -6.42
C VAL A 315 -7.24 -21.41 -6.32
N VAL A 316 -8.39 -20.79 -6.11
CA VAL A 316 -8.50 -19.34 -5.88
C VAL A 316 -8.39 -19.08 -4.39
N LYS A 317 -7.42 -18.24 -4.01
CA LYS A 317 -7.20 -17.78 -2.63
C LYS A 317 -7.53 -16.30 -2.50
N ASN A 318 -8.83 -15.95 -2.51
CA ASN A 318 -9.31 -14.58 -2.39
C ASN A 318 -9.96 -14.34 -1.02
N LEU A 319 -9.14 -13.97 -0.05
CA LEU A 319 -9.56 -13.85 1.35
C LEU A 319 -10.63 -12.77 1.60
N PRO A 320 -10.59 -11.58 0.98
CA PRO A 320 -11.68 -10.61 1.09
C PRO A 320 -13.02 -11.20 0.64
N ASN A 321 -13.06 -11.81 -0.54
CA ASN A 321 -14.27 -12.40 -1.11
C ASN A 321 -14.78 -13.56 -0.24
N PHE A 322 -13.89 -14.48 0.15
CA PHE A 322 -14.26 -15.64 0.97
C PHE A 322 -14.91 -15.23 2.32
N VAL A 323 -14.42 -14.18 2.97
CA VAL A 323 -15.02 -13.70 4.23
C VAL A 323 -16.43 -13.16 4.04
N GLU A 324 -16.69 -12.40 2.97
CA GLU A 324 -18.04 -11.93 2.69
C GLU A 324 -18.97 -13.09 2.29
N TYR A 325 -18.44 -14.08 1.56
CA TYR A 325 -19.14 -15.34 1.29
C TYR A 325 -19.55 -16.08 2.57
N VAL A 326 -18.61 -16.32 3.49
CA VAL A 326 -18.90 -16.99 4.76
C VAL A 326 -19.90 -16.20 5.59
N ARG A 327 -19.76 -14.87 5.67
CA ARG A 327 -20.74 -14.03 6.36
C ARG A 327 -22.14 -14.24 5.80
N ARG A 328 -22.29 -14.17 4.47
CA ARG A 328 -23.60 -14.35 3.83
C ARG A 328 -24.13 -15.77 4.00
N ARG A 329 -23.27 -16.78 3.97
CA ARG A 329 -23.60 -18.18 4.27
C ARG A 329 -24.19 -18.34 5.67
N GLU A 330 -23.56 -17.74 6.69
CA GLU A 330 -24.06 -17.78 8.07
C GLU A 330 -25.38 -17.02 8.24
N GLU A 331 -25.58 -15.90 7.55
CA GLU A 331 -26.85 -15.18 7.54
C GLU A 331 -27.97 -16.05 6.96
N ILE A 332 -27.76 -16.64 5.78
CA ILE A 332 -28.73 -17.55 5.15
C ILE A 332 -29.03 -18.74 6.06
N ARG A 333 -28.02 -19.27 6.78
CA ARG A 333 -28.23 -20.34 7.75
C ARG A 333 -29.20 -19.93 8.86
N LYS A 334 -28.99 -18.76 9.46
CA LYS A 334 -29.92 -18.21 10.48
C LYS A 334 -31.31 -18.00 9.90
N GLU A 335 -31.42 -17.40 8.71
CA GLU A 335 -32.70 -17.19 8.04
C GLU A 335 -33.44 -18.51 7.74
N CYS A 336 -32.71 -19.57 7.37
CA CYS A 336 -33.29 -20.90 7.13
C CYS A 336 -33.77 -21.57 8.43
N GLN A 337 -33.09 -21.32 9.55
CA GLN A 337 -33.50 -21.81 10.87
C GLN A 337 -34.76 -21.10 11.39
N GLU A 338 -34.86 -19.79 11.19
CA GLU A 338 -36.02 -18.99 11.61
C GLU A 338 -37.27 -19.28 10.79
N ARG A 339 -37.09 -19.54 9.48
CA ARG A 339 -38.17 -19.89 8.55
C ARG A 339 -37.83 -21.16 7.79
N PRO A 340 -38.12 -22.33 8.39
CA PRO A 340 -37.96 -23.60 7.70
C PRO A 340 -38.87 -23.63 6.47
N HIS A 341 -38.30 -23.82 5.27
CA HIS A 341 -39.10 -23.95 4.06
C HIS A 341 -39.45 -25.43 3.84
N PRO A 342 -40.71 -25.78 3.52
CA PRO A 342 -41.10 -27.12 3.09
C PRO A 342 -40.59 -27.37 1.68
N ALA A 343 -39.31 -27.71 1.57
CA ALA A 343 -38.61 -28.39 0.49
C ALA A 343 -37.11 -28.24 0.75
N THR A 344 -36.60 -28.86 1.82
CA THR A 344 -35.26 -29.44 1.70
C THR A 344 -35.38 -30.38 0.51
N LEU A 345 -34.74 -30.06 -0.61
CA LEU A 345 -34.67 -30.95 -1.77
C LEU A 345 -34.02 -32.31 -1.42
N LEU A 346 -33.62 -32.53 -0.15
CA LEU A 346 -32.55 -33.41 0.24
C LEU A 346 -32.55 -33.78 1.73
N ASN A 347 -33.07 -34.97 2.03
CA ASN A 347 -32.47 -35.79 3.08
C ASN A 347 -31.51 -36.85 2.47
N GLN A 348 -31.11 -36.69 1.19
CA GLN A 348 -30.35 -37.66 0.40
C GLN A 348 -29.31 -36.99 -0.49
N LEU A 349 -28.34 -36.32 0.13
CA LEU A 349 -27.33 -35.47 -0.54
C LEU A 349 -26.49 -36.20 -1.58
N GLU A 350 -26.42 -37.52 -1.47
CA GLU A 350 -25.66 -38.39 -2.36
C GLU A 350 -26.38 -38.65 -3.70
N SER A 351 -27.64 -38.25 -3.84
CA SER A 351 -28.43 -38.55 -5.04
C SER A 351 -28.18 -37.56 -6.19
N ARG A 352 -27.87 -38.11 -7.37
CA ARG A 352 -27.81 -37.38 -8.66
C ARG A 352 -29.12 -36.69 -9.04
N SER A 353 -30.26 -37.16 -8.51
CA SER A 353 -31.56 -36.53 -8.75
C SER A 353 -31.63 -35.11 -8.19
N VAL A 354 -30.76 -34.81 -7.24
CA VAL A 354 -30.76 -33.55 -6.54
C VAL A 354 -29.78 -32.58 -7.17
N CYS A 355 -28.49 -32.85 -7.04
CA CYS A 355 -27.43 -31.99 -7.55
C CYS A 355 -26.30 -32.88 -8.05
N LYS A 356 -26.06 -32.86 -9.36
CA LYS A 356 -25.12 -33.79 -10.02
C LYS A 356 -23.69 -33.64 -9.50
N THR A 357 -23.30 -32.45 -9.04
CA THR A 357 -21.96 -32.20 -8.48
C THR A 357 -21.75 -32.84 -7.10
N PHE A 358 -22.81 -33.29 -6.44
CA PHE A 358 -22.76 -33.98 -5.14
C PHE A 358 -22.86 -35.49 -5.22
N ALA A 359 -23.11 -36.00 -6.42
CA ALA A 359 -23.08 -37.42 -6.67
C ALA A 359 -21.74 -38.03 -6.24
N ALA A 360 -21.80 -39.26 -5.74
CA ALA A 360 -20.59 -40.04 -5.53
C ALA A 360 -19.80 -40.14 -6.84
N LEU A 361 -18.50 -39.83 -6.74
CA LEU A 361 -17.50 -40.16 -7.75
C LEU A 361 -17.33 -41.69 -7.82
N PRO A 362 -16.62 -42.25 -8.82
CA PRO A 362 -16.37 -43.69 -8.91
C PRO A 362 -15.81 -44.34 -7.63
N SER A 363 -15.11 -43.55 -6.81
CA SER A 363 -14.62 -43.94 -5.48
C SER A 363 -15.72 -44.17 -4.42
N GLY A 364 -16.99 -43.91 -4.74
CA GLY A 364 -18.12 -43.98 -3.81
C GLY A 364 -18.24 -42.76 -2.89
N LYS A 365 -17.30 -41.81 -2.94
CA LYS A 365 -17.29 -40.59 -2.13
C LYS A 365 -17.72 -39.38 -2.95
N PRO A 366 -18.40 -38.37 -2.36
CA PRO A 366 -18.73 -37.15 -3.08
C PRO A 366 -17.47 -36.33 -3.40
N PHE A 367 -17.49 -35.57 -4.50
CA PHE A 367 -16.34 -34.76 -4.96
C PHE A 367 -15.68 -33.96 -3.84
N HIS A 368 -16.51 -33.27 -3.05
CA HIS A 368 -16.03 -32.40 -1.98
C HIS A 368 -15.25 -33.14 -0.87
N GLN A 369 -15.50 -34.43 -0.67
CA GLN A 369 -14.74 -35.26 0.25
C GLN A 369 -13.42 -35.72 -0.37
N VAL A 370 -13.44 -36.17 -1.63
CA VAL A 370 -12.26 -36.71 -2.33
C VAL A 370 -11.16 -35.67 -2.48
N TRP A 371 -11.49 -34.44 -2.90
CA TRP A 371 -10.45 -33.41 -3.08
C TRP A 371 -9.87 -32.92 -1.74
N ARG A 372 -10.66 -32.95 -0.65
CA ARG A 372 -10.19 -32.59 0.69
C ARG A 372 -9.21 -33.60 1.26
N GLU A 373 -9.56 -34.89 1.19
CA GLU A 373 -8.72 -35.99 1.67
C GLU A 373 -7.39 -36.07 0.89
N SER A 374 -7.41 -35.82 -0.43
CA SER A 374 -6.21 -35.88 -1.28
C SER A 374 -5.18 -34.77 -1.04
N HIS A 375 -5.52 -33.74 -0.27
CA HIS A 375 -4.67 -32.55 -0.09
C HIS A 375 -4.40 -32.19 1.37
N ASP A 376 -4.75 -33.06 2.33
CA ASP A 376 -4.61 -32.79 3.77
C ASP A 376 -5.29 -31.46 4.20
N LEU A 377 -6.35 -31.07 3.50
CA LEU A 377 -7.05 -29.80 3.74
C LEU A 377 -8.15 -29.97 4.80
N PRO A 378 -8.18 -29.15 5.87
CA PRO A 378 -9.18 -29.28 6.93
C PRO A 378 -10.62 -28.85 6.56
N ASN A 379 -11.50 -29.05 7.55
CA ASN A 379 -12.91 -29.35 7.46
C ASN A 379 -13.84 -28.11 7.44
N ASP A 380 -13.90 -27.34 6.35
CA ASP A 380 -15.07 -26.47 6.05
C ASP A 380 -15.93 -27.14 4.95
N PRO A 381 -16.76 -28.13 5.32
CA PRO A 381 -17.62 -28.79 4.36
C PRO A 381 -18.70 -27.85 3.86
N VAL A 382 -19.11 -28.08 2.62
CA VAL A 382 -20.36 -27.54 2.09
C VAL A 382 -21.53 -28.01 2.96
N ASP A 383 -22.34 -27.05 3.39
CA ASP A 383 -23.48 -27.30 4.26
C ASP A 383 -24.76 -27.56 3.46
N ALA A 384 -25.05 -28.84 3.37
CA ALA A 384 -26.28 -29.38 2.82
C ALA A 384 -27.57 -28.81 3.44
N GLY A 385 -27.57 -28.51 4.74
CA GLY A 385 -28.74 -28.02 5.47
C GLY A 385 -29.22 -26.65 4.97
N ILE A 386 -28.35 -25.93 4.26
CA ILE A 386 -28.64 -24.63 3.64
C ILE A 386 -28.49 -24.66 2.12
N ASN A 387 -28.52 -25.85 1.51
CA ASN A 387 -28.38 -26.03 0.06
C ASN A 387 -27.09 -25.36 -0.49
N GLU A 388 -25.95 -25.53 0.22
CA GLU A 388 -24.64 -25.12 -0.28
C GLU A 388 -24.09 -26.19 -1.24
N PHE A 389 -23.77 -25.80 -2.48
CA PHE A 389 -23.26 -26.72 -3.49
C PHE A 389 -22.03 -26.18 -4.22
N TYR A 390 -21.24 -27.09 -4.79
CA TYR A 390 -20.32 -26.74 -5.87
C TYR A 390 -21.10 -26.66 -7.17
N LEU A 391 -21.04 -25.54 -7.87
CA LEU A 391 -21.68 -25.36 -9.16
C LEU A 391 -20.73 -24.70 -10.16
N PHE A 392 -20.98 -24.97 -11.44
CA PHE A 392 -20.16 -24.46 -12.53
C PHE A 392 -20.67 -23.11 -13.00
N HIS A 393 -19.74 -22.21 -13.33
CA HIS A 393 -20.01 -20.97 -14.04
C HIS A 393 -19.08 -20.87 -15.25
N GLY A 394 -19.66 -21.03 -16.45
CA GLY A 394 -18.95 -20.88 -17.70
C GLY A 394 -18.84 -19.41 -18.12
N THR A 395 -17.65 -18.99 -18.54
CA THR A 395 -17.40 -17.64 -19.02
C THR A 395 -16.11 -17.60 -19.84
N LYS A 396 -15.77 -16.44 -20.40
CA LYS A 396 -14.50 -16.25 -21.10
C LYS A 396 -13.32 -16.19 -20.13
N PRO A 397 -12.12 -16.64 -20.53
CA PRO A 397 -10.89 -16.62 -19.73
C PRO A 397 -10.63 -15.32 -18.95
N SER A 398 -10.70 -14.18 -19.64
CA SER A 398 -10.47 -12.87 -19.01
C SER A 398 -11.49 -12.56 -17.89
N SER A 399 -12.74 -13.01 -18.06
CA SER A 399 -13.80 -12.80 -17.07
C SER A 399 -13.68 -13.75 -15.89
N ALA A 400 -13.31 -15.02 -16.13
CA ALA A 400 -13.04 -15.98 -15.06
C ALA A 400 -11.91 -15.49 -14.14
N LEU A 401 -10.81 -15.02 -14.74
CA LEU A 401 -9.69 -14.45 -13.98
C LEU A 401 -10.11 -13.19 -13.23
N ALA A 402 -10.83 -12.25 -13.85
CA ALA A 402 -11.31 -11.05 -13.17
C ALA A 402 -12.23 -11.35 -11.99
N ILE A 403 -13.10 -12.37 -12.10
CA ILE A 403 -13.98 -12.83 -11.02
C ILE A 403 -13.16 -13.46 -9.89
N ALA A 404 -12.23 -14.37 -10.21
CA ALA A 404 -11.35 -15.00 -9.22
C ALA A 404 -10.49 -13.96 -8.47
N GLU A 405 -10.03 -12.94 -9.18
CA GLU A 405 -9.20 -11.87 -8.66
C GLU A 405 -9.93 -10.81 -7.84
N GLY A 406 -11.20 -10.57 -8.14
CA GLY A 406 -12.05 -9.57 -7.51
C GLY A 406 -13.28 -10.23 -6.91
N ASP A 407 -14.42 -10.02 -7.55
CA ASP A 407 -15.68 -10.66 -7.22
C ASP A 407 -16.58 -10.73 -8.47
N PHE A 408 -17.67 -11.48 -8.36
CA PHE A 408 -18.76 -11.39 -9.32
C PHE A 408 -19.31 -9.96 -9.41
N ARG A 409 -19.81 -9.62 -10.60
CA ARG A 409 -20.30 -8.29 -10.93
C ARG A 409 -21.72 -8.38 -11.44
N LEU A 410 -22.70 -8.18 -10.56
CA LEU A 410 -24.14 -8.21 -10.90
C LEU A 410 -24.52 -7.15 -11.94
N ASP A 411 -23.81 -6.03 -11.99
CA ASP A 411 -23.99 -4.99 -13.00
C ASP A 411 -23.64 -5.46 -14.42
N LEU A 412 -22.85 -6.53 -14.56
CA LEU A 412 -22.55 -7.20 -15.83
C LEU A 412 -23.51 -8.36 -16.13
N ALA A 413 -24.46 -8.69 -15.24
CA ALA A 413 -25.40 -9.80 -15.45
C ALA A 413 -26.28 -9.55 -16.68
N GLY A 414 -26.38 -10.56 -17.56
CA GLY A 414 -27.14 -10.47 -18.81
C GLY A 414 -26.42 -9.79 -19.99
N SER A 415 -25.14 -9.39 -19.82
CA SER A 415 -24.35 -8.78 -20.90
C SER A 415 -23.96 -9.76 -22.02
N ASN A 416 -23.87 -11.06 -21.72
CA ASN A 416 -23.38 -12.07 -22.66
C ASN A 416 -24.46 -13.07 -23.13
N ALA A 417 -25.59 -13.19 -22.42
CA ALA A 417 -26.65 -14.14 -22.74
C ALA A 417 -27.99 -13.83 -22.05
N GLY A 418 -29.04 -14.55 -22.43
CA GLY A 418 -30.42 -14.31 -22.01
C GLY A 418 -30.63 -14.36 -20.49
N THR A 419 -31.54 -13.52 -19.99
CA THR A 419 -31.88 -13.36 -18.57
C THR A 419 -33.24 -13.97 -18.26
N LEU A 420 -33.46 -15.25 -18.60
CA LEU A 420 -34.78 -15.90 -18.47
C LEU A 420 -35.33 -15.81 -17.04
N TYR A 421 -34.45 -16.00 -16.05
CA TYR A 421 -34.79 -15.91 -14.64
C TYR A 421 -34.43 -14.53 -14.04
N GLY A 422 -34.01 -13.57 -14.86
CA GLY A 422 -33.68 -12.21 -14.43
C GLY A 422 -32.17 -11.94 -14.39
N ARG A 423 -31.80 -10.74 -13.93
CA ARG A 423 -30.41 -10.31 -13.80
C ARG A 423 -29.82 -10.83 -12.49
N GLY A 424 -29.15 -11.97 -12.57
CA GLY A 424 -28.46 -12.61 -11.45
C GLY A 424 -27.21 -13.34 -11.92
N LEU A 425 -26.56 -14.04 -10.99
CA LEU A 425 -25.45 -14.94 -11.28
C LEU A 425 -26.00 -16.32 -11.59
N TYR A 426 -25.67 -16.85 -12.77
CA TYR A 426 -26.18 -18.13 -13.27
C TYR A 426 -25.13 -19.21 -13.05
N PHE A 427 -25.57 -20.31 -12.46
CA PHE A 427 -24.77 -21.49 -12.20
C PHE A 427 -25.46 -22.73 -12.73
N SER A 428 -24.70 -23.79 -12.99
CA SER A 428 -25.26 -25.08 -13.35
C SER A 428 -24.53 -26.22 -12.64
N GLU A 429 -25.27 -27.28 -12.34
CA GLU A 429 -24.71 -28.57 -11.93
C GLU A 429 -24.12 -29.38 -13.11
N SER A 430 -24.30 -28.92 -14.35
CA SER A 430 -23.80 -29.59 -15.55
C SER A 430 -22.70 -28.79 -16.24
N THR A 431 -21.58 -29.47 -16.49
CA THR A 431 -20.45 -28.90 -17.23
C THR A 431 -20.78 -28.65 -18.69
N GLY A 432 -21.68 -29.46 -19.27
CA GLY A 432 -22.18 -29.25 -20.63
C GLY A 432 -22.90 -27.91 -20.80
N LYS A 433 -23.67 -27.48 -19.80
CA LYS A 433 -24.35 -26.17 -19.81
C LYS A 433 -23.34 -25.03 -19.67
N SER A 434 -22.44 -25.13 -18.70
CA SER A 434 -21.42 -24.09 -18.48
C SER A 434 -20.48 -23.95 -19.68
N ASP A 435 -20.11 -25.04 -20.34
CA ASP A 435 -19.28 -25.02 -21.55
C ASP A 435 -19.95 -24.28 -22.73
N GLU A 436 -21.29 -24.11 -22.76
CA GLU A 436 -21.95 -23.28 -23.79
C GLU A 436 -21.54 -21.80 -23.72
N TYR A 437 -21.07 -21.35 -22.56
CA TYR A 437 -20.64 -19.96 -22.30
C TYR A 437 -19.12 -19.81 -22.26
N ALA A 438 -18.38 -20.91 -22.35
CA ALA A 438 -16.92 -20.89 -22.33
C ALA A 438 -16.36 -20.60 -23.72
N THR A 439 -15.31 -19.79 -23.76
CA THR A 439 -14.54 -19.50 -24.98
C THR A 439 -13.10 -19.95 -24.81
N GLU A 440 -12.46 -20.29 -25.91
CA GLU A 440 -11.04 -20.66 -25.93
C GLU A 440 -10.15 -19.43 -25.69
N ASP A 441 -9.03 -19.63 -25.01
CA ASP A 441 -7.92 -18.69 -24.94
C ASP A 441 -6.94 -18.89 -26.10
N SER A 442 -5.82 -18.15 -26.08
CA SER A 442 -4.76 -18.29 -27.09
C SER A 442 -4.05 -19.64 -27.10
N ARG A 443 -4.23 -20.47 -26.08
CA ARG A 443 -3.71 -21.85 -26.00
C ARG A 443 -4.70 -22.87 -26.58
N GLY A 444 -5.90 -22.44 -26.98
CA GLY A 444 -7.00 -23.32 -27.35
C GLY A 444 -7.68 -23.98 -26.14
N LEU A 445 -7.51 -23.43 -24.94
CA LEU A 445 -8.14 -23.94 -23.71
C LEU A 445 -9.36 -23.12 -23.35
N CYS A 446 -10.45 -23.80 -23.02
CA CYS A 446 -11.60 -23.20 -22.35
C CYS A 446 -11.35 -23.16 -20.84
N CYS A 447 -12.09 -22.32 -20.13
CA CYS A 447 -12.15 -22.37 -18.67
C CYS A 447 -13.58 -22.31 -18.15
N MET A 448 -13.79 -22.80 -16.94
CA MET A 448 -14.99 -22.54 -16.15
C MET A 448 -14.60 -22.37 -14.68
N LEU A 449 -15.39 -21.58 -13.95
CA LEU A 449 -15.27 -21.49 -12.51
C LEU A 449 -16.04 -22.64 -11.86
N VAL A 450 -15.48 -23.20 -10.79
CA VAL A 450 -16.20 -24.08 -9.86
C VAL A 450 -16.36 -23.31 -8.56
N CYS A 451 -17.60 -22.97 -8.25
CA CYS A 451 -17.94 -22.04 -7.19
C CYS A 451 -18.63 -22.77 -6.04
N ARG A 452 -18.32 -22.40 -4.80
CA ARG A 452 -19.25 -22.67 -3.68
C ARG A 452 -20.42 -21.72 -3.81
N VAL A 453 -21.64 -22.22 -3.78
CA VAL A 453 -22.85 -21.42 -3.93
C VAL A 453 -23.85 -21.80 -2.85
N THR A 454 -24.22 -20.83 -2.01
CA THR A 454 -25.22 -21.01 -0.96
C THR A 454 -26.61 -20.66 -1.50
N LEU A 455 -27.44 -21.68 -1.78
CA LEU A 455 -28.76 -21.49 -2.37
C LEU A 455 -29.86 -21.23 -1.34
N GLY A 456 -29.69 -21.66 -0.09
CA GLY A 456 -30.69 -21.51 0.97
C GLY A 456 -32.08 -22.03 0.56
N ARG A 457 -33.14 -21.34 0.97
CA ARG A 457 -34.51 -21.48 0.45
C ARG A 457 -34.59 -21.29 -1.08
N LEU A 458 -34.64 -22.40 -1.81
CA LEU A 458 -34.77 -22.45 -3.27
C LEU A 458 -36.19 -22.15 -3.74
N LEU A 459 -36.32 -21.25 -4.72
CA LEU A 459 -37.55 -21.02 -5.48
C LEU A 459 -37.53 -21.90 -6.73
N TYR A 460 -38.22 -23.04 -6.69
CA TYR A 460 -38.34 -23.95 -7.82
C TYR A 460 -39.30 -23.40 -8.88
N THR A 461 -38.93 -23.51 -10.15
CA THR A 461 -39.81 -23.27 -11.29
C THR A 461 -39.49 -24.23 -12.43
N ASP A 462 -40.52 -24.86 -12.97
CA ASP A 462 -40.50 -25.62 -14.22
C ASP A 462 -41.43 -24.98 -15.27
N GLU A 463 -41.68 -23.68 -15.16
CA GLU A 463 -42.50 -22.96 -16.13
C GLU A 463 -41.70 -22.73 -17.42
N GLU A 464 -42.37 -22.87 -18.56
CA GLU A 464 -41.73 -22.61 -19.85
C GLU A 464 -41.33 -21.13 -20.00
N TYR A 465 -42.20 -20.23 -19.51
CA TYR A 465 -42.10 -18.77 -19.51
C TYR A 465 -42.39 -18.22 -18.11
N PRO A 466 -41.44 -18.31 -17.17
CA PRO A 466 -41.66 -17.88 -15.80
C PRO A 466 -41.86 -16.37 -15.69
N ASN A 467 -42.62 -15.93 -14.69
CA ASN A 467 -42.71 -14.50 -14.36
C ASN A 467 -41.41 -14.03 -13.71
N THR A 468 -40.47 -13.57 -14.53
CA THR A 468 -39.13 -13.11 -14.10
C THR A 468 -39.18 -12.07 -12.98
N ASN A 469 -40.12 -11.11 -13.04
CA ASN A 469 -40.24 -10.07 -12.02
C ASN A 469 -40.68 -10.62 -10.67
N ASP A 470 -41.53 -11.66 -10.67
CA ASP A 470 -41.93 -12.34 -9.43
C ASP A 470 -40.75 -13.12 -8.84
N LEU A 471 -40.06 -13.91 -9.65
CA LEU A 471 -38.88 -14.67 -9.23
C LEU A 471 -37.83 -13.79 -8.54
N VAL A 472 -37.43 -12.70 -9.20
CA VAL A 472 -36.43 -11.77 -8.67
C VAL A 472 -36.93 -11.09 -7.39
N ARG A 473 -38.21 -10.68 -7.36
CA ARG A 473 -38.82 -10.02 -6.19
C ARG A 473 -38.81 -10.93 -4.96
N ARG A 474 -39.18 -12.21 -5.11
CA ARG A 474 -39.24 -13.16 -4.01
C ARG A 474 -37.85 -13.46 -3.44
N CYS A 475 -36.82 -13.50 -4.27
CA CYS A 475 -35.44 -13.62 -3.80
C CYS A 475 -34.92 -12.34 -3.13
N THR A 476 -35.12 -11.18 -3.75
CA THR A 476 -34.59 -9.90 -3.23
C THR A 476 -35.34 -9.37 -2.01
N ARG A 477 -36.56 -9.84 -1.74
CA ARG A 477 -37.32 -9.55 -0.50
C ARG A 477 -37.08 -10.57 0.61
N GLY A 478 -36.25 -11.59 0.40
CA GLY A 478 -35.90 -12.58 1.40
C GLY A 478 -36.96 -13.66 1.63
N GLU A 479 -37.95 -13.83 0.75
CA GLU A 479 -38.85 -14.99 0.81
C GLU A 479 -38.08 -16.28 0.45
N ASN A 480 -37.28 -16.18 -0.60
CA ASN A 480 -36.33 -17.20 -1.07
C ASN A 480 -34.93 -16.56 -1.17
N HIS A 481 -33.88 -17.34 -1.38
CA HIS A 481 -32.53 -16.78 -1.60
C HIS A 481 -31.99 -17.09 -3.00
N SER A 482 -32.60 -18.02 -3.72
CA SER A 482 -32.17 -18.44 -5.05
C SER A 482 -33.32 -19.01 -5.86
N VAL A 483 -33.12 -19.16 -7.17
CA VAL A 483 -34.06 -19.81 -8.09
C VAL A 483 -33.44 -21.08 -8.64
N LEU A 484 -34.23 -22.15 -8.75
CA LEU A 484 -33.91 -23.35 -9.55
C LEU A 484 -34.85 -23.41 -10.74
N GLY A 485 -34.30 -23.17 -11.93
CA GLY A 485 -35.00 -23.35 -13.20
C GLY A 485 -34.84 -24.77 -13.72
N ASP A 486 -35.87 -25.60 -13.62
CA ASP A 486 -35.82 -27.01 -14.00
C ASP A 486 -36.19 -27.24 -15.47
N ARG A 487 -35.29 -26.80 -16.37
CA ARG A 487 -35.46 -27.07 -17.81
C ARG A 487 -35.11 -28.49 -18.23
N GLU A 488 -34.57 -29.29 -17.31
CA GLU A 488 -34.44 -30.71 -17.52
C GLU A 488 -35.83 -31.35 -17.56
N LYS A 489 -36.71 -31.01 -16.62
CA LYS A 489 -38.09 -31.52 -16.60
C LYS A 489 -38.92 -31.09 -17.81
N ILE A 490 -38.88 -29.81 -18.20
CA ILE A 490 -39.74 -29.31 -19.29
C ILE A 490 -39.17 -29.41 -20.70
N ARG A 491 -37.85 -29.38 -20.85
CA ARG A 491 -37.19 -29.31 -22.17
C ARG A 491 -36.14 -30.40 -22.36
N ASN A 492 -35.94 -31.28 -21.38
CA ASN A 492 -34.89 -32.30 -21.38
C ASN A 492 -33.48 -31.72 -21.58
N THR A 493 -33.27 -30.48 -21.12
CA THR A 493 -32.00 -29.75 -21.23
C THR A 493 -31.23 -29.75 -19.91
N PHE A 494 -31.05 -28.59 -19.28
CA PHE A 494 -30.21 -28.41 -18.10
C PHE A 494 -30.95 -27.64 -17.03
N ARG A 495 -30.68 -27.98 -15.76
CA ARG A 495 -31.10 -27.17 -14.62
C ARG A 495 -30.10 -26.03 -14.41
N GLU A 496 -30.65 -24.88 -14.06
CA GLU A 496 -29.89 -23.65 -13.80
C GLU A 496 -30.26 -23.12 -12.41
N MET A 497 -29.26 -22.70 -11.65
CA MET A 497 -29.41 -22.11 -10.33
C MET A 497 -29.00 -20.65 -10.39
N ILE A 498 -29.82 -19.77 -9.84
CA ILE A 498 -29.62 -18.32 -9.94
C ILE A 498 -29.63 -17.70 -8.55
N VAL A 499 -28.61 -16.89 -8.26
CA VAL A 499 -28.52 -16.05 -7.06
C VAL A 499 -28.45 -14.58 -7.47
N TYR A 500 -28.92 -13.69 -6.59
CA TYR A 500 -29.02 -12.25 -6.86
C TYR A 500 -28.17 -11.39 -5.92
N ASP A 501 -27.28 -12.04 -5.17
CA ASP A 501 -26.31 -11.44 -4.26
C ASP A 501 -24.94 -12.06 -4.58
N THR A 502 -23.91 -11.22 -4.79
CA THR A 502 -22.57 -11.68 -5.15
C THR A 502 -21.95 -12.51 -4.04
N HIS A 503 -22.25 -12.19 -2.77
CA HIS A 503 -21.72 -12.90 -1.62
C HIS A 503 -22.36 -14.28 -1.40
N GLN A 504 -23.35 -14.69 -2.20
CA GLN A 504 -23.85 -16.07 -2.19
C GLN A 504 -22.96 -17.05 -2.94
N ALA A 505 -21.91 -16.58 -3.63
CA ALA A 505 -21.01 -17.42 -4.41
C ALA A 505 -19.54 -17.06 -4.20
N TYR A 506 -18.70 -18.07 -3.95
CA TYR A 506 -17.25 -17.92 -3.91
C TYR A 506 -16.61 -18.74 -5.04
N PRO A 507 -15.87 -18.13 -5.98
CA PRO A 507 -15.15 -18.85 -7.02
C PRO A 507 -13.93 -19.53 -6.43
N GLU A 508 -14.07 -20.78 -5.97
CA GLU A 508 -12.97 -21.50 -5.30
C GLU A 508 -11.96 -22.10 -6.28
N PHE A 509 -12.38 -22.41 -7.51
CA PHE A 509 -11.49 -22.97 -8.52
C PHE A 509 -11.69 -22.37 -9.91
N VAL A 510 -10.60 -22.29 -10.67
CA VAL A 510 -10.60 -22.12 -12.13
C VAL A 510 -10.12 -23.41 -12.76
N VAL A 511 -10.98 -24.05 -13.57
CA VAL A 511 -10.66 -25.30 -14.25
C VAL A 511 -10.51 -25.03 -15.74
N TRP A 512 -9.34 -25.32 -16.29
CA TRP A 512 -9.01 -25.23 -17.70
C TRP A 512 -9.11 -26.59 -18.37
N TYR A 513 -9.72 -26.63 -19.54
CA TYR A 513 -9.98 -27.86 -20.26
C TYR A 513 -9.94 -27.66 -21.78
N SER A 514 -9.68 -28.74 -22.50
CA SER A 514 -9.88 -28.81 -23.95
C SER A 514 -11.15 -29.58 -24.28
N ARG A 515 -11.75 -29.31 -25.43
CA ARG A 515 -12.92 -30.05 -25.95
C ARG A 515 -12.45 -31.24 -26.79
N GLU A 516 -12.92 -32.43 -26.45
CA GLU A 516 -12.86 -33.61 -27.32
C GLU A 516 -14.17 -33.68 -28.09
N MET A 517 -14.12 -33.73 -29.42
CA MET A 517 -15.30 -33.55 -30.30
C MET A 517 -16.14 -34.80 -30.49
#